data_AF-A0A971FB72-F1
#
_entry.id   AF-A0A971FB72-F1
#
_cell.length_a   1.000
_cell.length_b   1.000
_cell.length_c   1.000
_cell.angle_alpha   90.00
_cell.angle_beta   90.00
_cell.angle_gamma   90.00
#
_symmetry.space_group_name_H-M   'P 1'
#
loop_
_entity.id
_entity.type
_entity.pdbx_description
1 polymer ?
#
loop_
_entity_poly.entity_id
_entity_poly.type
_entity_poly.pdbx_seq_one_letter_code
_entity_poly.pdbx_strand_id
1 'polypeptide(L)'
;MARLVGIWKRYFDSRWLPGAVFLLLYGSFAAVTVAHTRVLVPAVLGLFAASLLALLCILPAALWNLVRKRWANGLINLLSFPLCVCVAAAGFRLLLPFLFFGPSEDGFADRLSLPEGVALAEPEPELVPGFGEGAGQTGEVDGYQAALLAALDTPGGDDPTVTGNIESLARLHREYPDLLRRHLATSCAWRVFEEDGARFATRRWRIGGQWTPTLHGYYGGHDLDMWDESGIRSFQTRLTIGLSGVRWGSAPKGSAASRAAVSLALRAMGAGKGGKDGKDGNDGTTWIQAGETKKAALSFKMGHPDSLCIVRSEGLTVEVFEQTDVAERRLTRAALAQMEAEFSAVAENPAWETARAALPAESARKGGPFLSLRKSFQPGIYVSVLRVNPGEPGMVYLKAFEMTKGTPLSEKALRGDTNEWVGWSDDPGETFLSTARITIDEGDWGRPYGARFEAWFVPDNGGPERKLLEKAFKIEGWQR
;
A
#
# COMPACT_ATOMS: atom_id res chain seq x y z
N MET A 1 36.14 41.44 16.15
CA MET A 1 35.67 40.89 17.45
C MET A 1 34.94 41.90 18.33
N ALA A 2 35.47 43.11 18.61
CA ALA A 2 34.86 44.07 19.54
C ALA A 2 33.38 44.44 19.24
N ARG A 3 33.00 44.54 17.96
CA ARG A 3 31.61 44.81 17.55
C ARG A 3 30.64 43.65 17.86
N LEU A 4 31.08 42.41 17.70
CA LEU A 4 30.26 41.21 17.98
C LEU A 4 30.00 41.06 19.48
N VAL A 5 31.02 41.30 20.31
CA VAL A 5 30.88 41.30 21.77
C VAL A 5 29.87 42.36 22.22
N GLY A 6 29.88 43.55 21.60
CA GLY A 6 28.89 44.59 21.88
C GLY A 6 27.45 44.22 21.53
N ILE A 7 27.25 43.50 20.41
CA ILE A 7 25.93 43.02 19.98
C ILE A 7 25.40 41.97 20.95
N TRP A 8 26.22 40.96 21.28
CA TRP A 8 25.84 39.92 22.23
C TRP A 8 25.54 40.51 23.61
N LYS A 9 26.36 41.46 24.09
CA LYS A 9 26.09 42.15 25.35
C LYS A 9 24.72 42.84 25.33
N ARG A 10 24.37 43.56 24.26
CA ARG A 10 23.04 44.19 24.13
C ARG A 10 21.91 43.17 24.09
N TYR A 11 22.10 42.04 23.43
CA TYR A 11 21.14 40.94 23.38
C TYR A 11 20.89 40.35 24.77
N PHE A 12 21.95 39.95 25.46
CA PHE A 12 21.91 39.35 26.78
C PHE A 12 21.49 40.33 27.88
N ASP A 13 21.72 41.63 27.72
CA ASP A 13 21.33 42.65 28.69
C ASP A 13 19.89 43.15 28.50
N SER A 14 19.22 42.80 27.40
CA SER A 14 17.86 43.22 27.10
C SER A 14 16.79 42.32 27.72
N ARG A 15 15.66 42.93 28.07
CA ARG A 15 14.46 42.25 28.58
C ARG A 15 13.49 41.78 27.49
N TRP A 16 13.70 42.18 26.23
CA TRP A 16 12.75 41.91 25.14
C TRP A 16 13.42 41.46 23.84
N LEU A 17 14.72 41.77 23.65
CA LEU A 17 15.41 41.49 22.40
C LEU A 17 15.46 39.99 22.05
N PRO A 18 15.68 39.06 23.00
CA PRO A 18 15.64 37.63 22.71
C PRO A 18 14.31 37.15 22.09
N GLY A 19 13.19 37.53 22.72
CA GLY A 19 11.85 37.20 22.21
C GLY A 19 11.54 37.88 20.88
N ALA A 20 11.92 39.15 20.71
CA ALA A 20 11.69 39.87 19.47
C ALA A 20 12.49 39.32 18.28
N VAL A 21 13.74 38.90 18.50
CA VAL A 21 14.56 38.25 17.47
C VAL A 21 13.94 36.93 17.04
N PHE A 22 13.46 36.12 17.99
CA PHE A 22 12.70 34.92 17.66
C PHE A 22 11.46 35.23 16.80
N LEU A 23 10.61 36.15 17.24
CA LEU A 23 9.36 36.49 16.54
C LEU A 23 9.63 37.04 15.13
N LEU A 24 10.69 37.82 14.94
CA LEU A 24 11.08 38.33 13.62
C LEU A 24 11.53 37.20 12.69
N LEU A 25 12.38 36.29 13.16
CA LEU A 25 12.87 35.17 12.36
C LEU A 25 11.74 34.19 12.05
N TYR A 26 10.89 33.90 13.03
CA TYR A 26 9.74 33.02 12.87
C TYR A 26 8.67 33.63 11.95
N GLY A 27 8.38 34.92 12.10
CA GLY A 27 7.49 35.65 11.19
C GLY A 27 8.03 35.71 9.75
N SER A 28 9.35 35.85 9.59
CA SER A 28 10.00 35.78 8.27
C SER A 28 9.89 34.38 7.66
N PHE A 29 10.14 33.33 8.46
CA PHE A 29 9.92 31.95 8.08
C PHE A 29 8.47 31.73 7.62
N ALA A 30 7.49 32.18 8.40
CA ALA A 30 6.08 32.07 8.07
C ALA A 30 5.74 32.80 6.76
N ALA A 31 6.19 34.05 6.60
CA ALA A 31 5.93 34.84 5.41
C ALA A 31 6.53 34.21 4.14
N VAL A 32 7.77 33.71 4.22
CA VAL A 32 8.43 33.03 3.09
C VAL A 32 7.74 31.70 2.77
N THR A 33 7.32 30.95 3.79
CA THR A 33 6.57 29.70 3.62
C THR A 33 5.23 29.94 2.92
N VAL A 34 4.51 31.00 3.28
CA VAL A 34 3.23 31.37 2.65
C VAL A 34 3.44 31.93 1.24
N ALA A 35 4.51 32.70 1.00
CA ALA A 35 4.81 33.24 -0.33
C ALA A 35 5.21 32.18 -1.36
N HIS A 36 5.60 30.98 -0.89
CA HIS A 36 5.69 29.71 -1.61
C HIS A 36 6.20 29.74 -3.08
N THR A 37 7.34 30.37 -3.34
CA THR A 37 8.03 30.26 -4.65
C THR A 37 9.13 29.19 -4.62
N ARG A 38 9.24 28.39 -5.69
CA ARG A 38 10.22 27.28 -5.83
C ARG A 38 11.69 27.69 -5.56
N VAL A 39 12.01 28.98 -5.64
CA VAL A 39 13.36 29.54 -5.46
C VAL A 39 13.77 29.70 -3.98
N LEU A 40 12.83 29.54 -3.03
CA LEU A 40 13.06 29.88 -1.62
C LEU A 40 13.22 28.69 -0.66
N VAL A 41 13.28 27.44 -1.13
CA VAL A 41 13.41 26.26 -0.25
C VAL A 41 14.62 26.32 0.70
N PRO A 42 15.84 26.68 0.24
CA PRO A 42 16.98 26.85 1.16
C PRO A 42 16.76 27.99 2.17
N ALA A 43 16.02 29.03 1.77
CA ALA A 43 15.70 30.15 2.65
C ALA A 43 14.68 29.74 3.74
N VAL A 44 13.68 28.91 3.40
CA VAL A 44 12.72 28.34 4.37
C VAL A 44 13.47 27.52 5.42
N LEU A 45 14.34 26.60 5.01
CA LEU A 45 15.14 25.79 5.93
C LEU A 45 16.08 26.64 6.80
N GLY A 46 16.77 27.62 6.19
CA GLY A 46 17.66 28.53 6.91
C GLY A 46 16.93 29.38 7.94
N LEU A 47 15.76 29.93 7.60
CA LEU A 47 14.93 30.73 8.52
C LEU A 47 14.33 29.88 9.64
N PHE A 48 13.92 28.64 9.32
CA PHE A 48 13.46 27.69 10.34
C PHE A 48 14.57 27.39 11.36
N ALA A 49 15.76 27.01 10.89
CA ALA A 49 16.91 26.74 11.75
C ALA A 49 17.31 27.98 12.58
N ALA A 50 17.33 29.17 11.97
CA ALA A 50 17.63 30.41 12.66
C ALA A 50 16.58 30.74 13.74
N SER A 51 15.29 30.49 13.48
CA SER A 51 14.21 30.70 14.45
C SER A 51 14.32 29.74 15.65
N LEU A 52 14.65 28.46 15.42
CA LEU A 52 14.89 27.49 16.48
C LEU A 52 16.09 27.88 17.35
N LEU A 53 17.19 28.31 16.72
CA LEU A 53 18.37 28.77 17.45
C LEU A 53 18.06 30.02 18.28
N ALA A 54 17.28 30.96 17.74
CA ALA A 54 16.85 32.16 18.47
C ALA A 54 15.96 31.81 19.68
N LEU A 55 15.04 30.85 19.53
CA LEU A 55 14.20 30.36 20.61
C LEU A 55 15.05 29.76 21.75
N LEU A 56 16.03 28.92 21.42
CA LEU A 56 16.94 28.32 22.39
C LEU A 56 17.80 29.37 23.10
N CYS A 57 18.20 30.44 22.41
CA CYS A 57 18.99 31.54 22.97
C CYS A 57 18.25 32.37 24.03
N ILE A 58 16.92 32.24 24.17
CA ILE A 58 16.16 32.93 25.22
C ILE A 58 16.52 32.40 26.62
N LEU A 59 16.76 31.09 26.77
CA LEU A 59 17.08 30.47 28.06
C LEU A 59 18.44 30.91 28.62
N PRO A 60 19.55 30.91 27.85
CA PRO A 60 20.80 31.51 28.27
C PRO A 60 20.66 33.00 28.61
N ALA A 61 19.81 33.75 27.89
CA ALA A 61 19.57 35.16 28.18
C ALA A 61 18.82 35.38 29.51
N ALA A 62 17.85 34.53 29.82
CA ALA A 62 17.20 34.51 31.13
C ALA A 62 18.21 34.21 32.23
N LEU A 63 18.97 33.12 32.10
CA LEU A 63 19.98 32.69 33.08
C LEU A 63 21.04 33.76 33.33
N TRP A 64 21.58 34.37 32.27
CA TRP A 64 22.55 35.45 32.36
C TRP A 64 22.04 36.65 33.18
N ASN A 65 20.78 37.03 32.98
CA ASN A 65 20.17 38.14 33.72
C ASN A 65 19.91 37.78 35.19
N LEU A 66 19.49 36.55 35.47
CA LEU A 66 19.29 36.05 36.84
C LEU A 66 20.61 36.02 37.61
N VAL A 67 21.68 35.47 37.03
CA VAL A 67 23.02 35.41 37.64
C VAL A 67 23.56 36.81 37.94
N ARG A 68 23.28 37.79 37.08
CA ARG A 68 23.66 39.20 37.29
C ARG A 68 22.71 39.97 38.22
N LYS A 69 21.82 39.28 38.94
CA LYS A 69 20.82 39.87 39.86
C LYS A 69 19.87 40.87 39.19
N ARG A 70 19.71 40.79 37.87
CA ARG A 70 18.73 41.58 37.10
C ARG A 70 17.43 40.80 37.00
N TRP A 71 16.82 40.58 38.16
CA TRP A 71 15.68 39.67 38.35
C TRP A 71 14.50 39.96 37.42
N ALA A 72 14.14 41.24 37.24
CA ALA A 72 13.07 41.63 36.33
C ALA A 72 13.35 41.21 34.87
N ASN A 73 14.57 41.43 34.37
CA ASN A 73 14.94 41.05 33.00
C ASN A 73 15.03 39.52 32.85
N GLY A 74 15.55 38.83 33.88
CA GLY A 74 15.63 37.38 33.90
C GLY A 74 14.25 36.73 33.87
N LEU A 75 13.32 37.24 34.68
CA LEU A 75 11.94 36.73 34.75
C LEU A 75 11.16 37.00 33.46
N ILE A 76 11.29 38.19 32.86
CA ILE A 76 10.64 38.49 31.58
C ILE A 76 11.16 37.57 30.47
N ASN A 77 12.47 37.35 30.38
CA ASN A 77 13.04 36.40 29.40
C ASN A 77 12.62 34.95 29.69
N LEU A 78 12.48 34.57 30.96
CA LEU A 78 12.00 33.24 31.33
C LEU A 78 10.53 33.02 30.94
N LEU A 79 9.69 34.04 31.11
CA LEU A 79 8.27 34.01 30.72
C LEU A 79 8.07 34.16 29.20
N SER A 80 8.98 34.83 28.50
CA SER A 80 8.88 34.97 27.04
C SER A 80 9.15 33.66 26.31
N PHE A 81 9.95 32.75 26.88
CA PHE A 81 10.22 31.44 26.30
C PHE A 81 8.94 30.61 26.08
N PRO A 82 8.11 30.28 27.10
CA PRO A 82 6.89 29.52 26.90
C PRO A 82 5.89 30.24 25.99
N LEU A 83 5.82 31.57 26.04
CA LEU A 83 4.99 32.35 25.12
C LEU A 83 5.45 32.17 23.66
N CYS A 84 6.75 32.25 23.39
CA CYS A 84 7.32 32.03 22.07
C CYS A 84 7.11 30.58 21.59
N VAL A 85 7.18 29.60 22.49
CA VAL A 85 6.84 28.19 22.19
C VAL A 85 5.36 28.07 21.80
N CYS A 86 4.44 28.71 22.52
CA CYS A 86 3.02 28.70 22.16
C CYS A 86 2.76 29.34 20.79
N VAL A 87 3.40 30.47 20.49
CA VAL A 87 3.31 31.13 19.17
C VAL A 87 3.89 30.23 18.07
N ALA A 88 5.03 29.59 18.32
CA ALA A 88 5.64 28.64 17.39
C ALA A 88 4.68 27.47 17.11
N ALA A 89 4.14 26.84 18.15
CA ALA A 89 3.24 25.70 18.01
C ALA A 89 1.95 26.05 17.27
N ALA A 90 1.32 27.18 17.62
CA ALA A 90 0.11 27.66 16.94
C ALA A 90 0.38 28.05 15.49
N GLY A 91 1.45 28.81 15.23
CA GLY A 91 1.83 29.19 13.88
C GLY A 91 2.24 28.00 13.03
N PHE A 92 2.95 27.01 13.59
CA PHE A 92 3.41 25.84 12.85
C PHE A 92 2.22 25.00 12.40
N ARG A 93 1.20 24.84 13.25
CA ARG A 93 -0.07 24.19 12.87
C ARG A 93 -0.74 24.89 11.68
N LEU A 94 -0.69 26.21 11.61
CA LEU A 94 -1.25 26.97 10.47
C LEU A 94 -0.37 26.88 9.21
N LEU A 95 0.93 26.64 9.37
CA LEU A 95 1.88 26.49 8.26
C LEU A 95 1.95 25.06 7.71
N LEU A 96 1.48 24.05 8.45
CA LEU A 96 1.46 22.64 8.03
C LEU A 96 0.90 22.43 6.61
N PRO A 97 -0.25 23.03 6.23
CA PRO A 97 -0.76 22.88 4.87
C PRO A 97 0.23 23.37 3.80
N PHE A 98 0.92 24.48 4.04
CA PHE A 98 1.86 25.04 3.05
C PHE A 98 3.16 24.24 2.97
N LEU A 99 3.61 23.65 4.08
CA LEU A 99 4.84 22.84 4.10
C LEU A 99 4.65 21.45 3.47
N PHE A 100 3.45 20.88 3.57
CA PHE A 100 3.15 19.52 3.12
C PHE A 100 2.31 19.47 1.82
N PHE A 101 1.66 20.58 1.44
CA PHE A 101 0.74 20.67 0.29
C PHE A 101 1.11 21.87 -0.61
N GLY A 102 2.41 22.10 -0.82
CA GLY A 102 2.93 23.18 -1.66
C GLY A 102 2.49 23.07 -3.14
N PRO A 103 2.70 24.11 -3.99
CA PRO A 103 2.40 24.04 -5.41
C PRO A 103 3.30 22.99 -6.07
N SER A 104 2.72 22.31 -7.05
CA SER A 104 3.33 21.39 -8.01
C SER A 104 4.84 21.47 -8.15
N GLU A 105 5.53 20.33 -8.14
CA GLU A 105 6.94 20.26 -8.51
C GLU A 105 7.16 20.21 -10.04
N ASP A 106 6.24 19.62 -10.82
CA ASP A 106 6.44 19.35 -12.25
C ASP A 106 5.72 20.32 -13.20
N GLY A 107 4.63 20.96 -12.76
CA GLY A 107 3.79 21.86 -13.55
C GLY A 107 3.00 21.18 -14.68
N PHE A 108 2.79 19.87 -14.62
CA PHE A 108 2.20 19.08 -15.70
C PHE A 108 0.78 19.54 -16.03
N ALA A 109 -0.05 19.74 -15.01
CA ALA A 109 -1.46 20.10 -15.17
C ALA A 109 -1.70 21.59 -15.48
N ASP A 110 -0.68 22.45 -15.35
CA ASP A 110 -0.78 23.93 -15.42
C ASP A 110 -1.32 24.45 -16.74
N ARG A 111 -1.15 23.67 -17.81
CA ARG A 111 -1.54 24.05 -19.18
C ARG A 111 -2.56 23.10 -19.78
N LEU A 112 -3.19 22.27 -18.95
CA LEU A 112 -4.25 21.37 -19.37
C LEU A 112 -5.59 22.03 -19.06
N SER A 113 -6.52 21.92 -20.01
CA SER A 113 -7.91 22.28 -19.82
C SER A 113 -8.76 21.03 -19.92
N LEU A 114 -9.89 21.01 -19.23
CA LEU A 114 -10.86 19.93 -19.43
C LEU A 114 -11.35 19.97 -20.89
N PRO A 115 -11.35 18.84 -21.61
CA PRO A 115 -11.79 18.80 -23.00
C PRO A 115 -13.26 19.21 -23.10
N GLU A 116 -13.55 20.17 -23.98
CA GLU A 116 -14.93 20.61 -24.24
C GLU A 116 -15.71 19.55 -25.02
N GLY A 117 -16.98 19.34 -24.65
CA GLY A 117 -17.87 18.42 -25.36
C GLY A 117 -17.64 16.93 -25.11
N VAL A 118 -16.73 16.56 -24.20
CA VAL A 118 -16.51 15.16 -23.78
C VAL A 118 -17.07 14.93 -22.38
N ALA A 119 -17.94 13.93 -22.23
CA ALA A 119 -18.44 13.54 -20.92
C ALA A 119 -17.33 12.84 -20.10
N LEU A 120 -16.87 13.50 -19.05
CA LEU A 120 -15.91 12.93 -18.10
C LEU A 120 -16.66 12.34 -16.91
N ALA A 121 -16.41 11.08 -16.58
CA ALA A 121 -16.90 10.49 -15.35
C ALA A 121 -16.12 11.03 -14.15
N GLU A 122 -16.82 11.28 -13.05
CA GLU A 122 -16.19 11.57 -11.76
C GLU A 122 -15.79 10.25 -11.07
N PRO A 123 -14.58 10.13 -10.52
CA PRO A 123 -14.22 9.00 -9.68
C PRO A 123 -15.15 8.88 -8.46
N GLU A 124 -15.55 7.66 -8.14
CA GLU A 124 -16.35 7.34 -6.96
C GLU A 124 -15.63 7.79 -5.67
N PRO A 125 -16.37 8.18 -4.61
CA PRO A 125 -15.79 8.45 -3.30
C PRO A 125 -15.04 7.23 -2.74
N GLU A 126 -14.04 7.47 -1.89
CA GLU A 126 -13.34 6.41 -1.17
C GLU A 126 -14.33 5.53 -0.38
N LEU A 127 -14.04 4.22 -0.31
CA LEU A 127 -14.82 3.33 0.54
C LEU A 127 -14.54 3.72 1.99
N VAL A 128 -15.58 4.13 2.71
CA VAL A 128 -15.49 4.33 4.15
C VAL A 128 -15.62 2.94 4.79
N PRO A 129 -14.60 2.46 5.52
CA PRO A 129 -14.75 1.26 6.35
C PRO A 129 -15.83 1.53 7.40
N GLY A 130 -16.78 0.62 7.56
CA GLY A 130 -17.87 0.79 8.51
C GLY A 130 -18.15 -0.50 9.26
N PHE A 131 -18.03 -0.44 10.58
CA PHE A 131 -18.75 -1.29 11.52
C PHE A 131 -19.64 -0.36 12.36
N GLY A 132 -20.84 -0.08 11.87
CA GLY A 132 -21.85 0.70 12.57
C GLY A 132 -23.23 0.35 12.01
N GLU A 133 -24.23 0.23 12.89
CA GLU A 133 -25.62 -0.08 12.52
C GLU A 133 -26.07 0.79 11.34
N GLY A 134 -26.26 0.17 10.17
CA GLY A 134 -26.77 0.83 8.97
C GLY A 134 -25.78 1.04 7.81
N ALA A 135 -24.47 0.84 8.00
CA ALA A 135 -23.53 0.73 6.88
C ALA A 135 -23.54 -0.70 6.36
N GLY A 136 -24.38 -0.96 5.36
CA GLY A 136 -24.73 -2.31 4.89
C GLY A 136 -23.55 -3.24 4.65
N GLN A 137 -23.32 -4.17 5.58
CA GLN A 137 -22.89 -5.54 5.27
C GLN A 137 -24.04 -6.32 4.61
N THR A 138 -24.76 -5.71 3.68
CA THR A 138 -25.74 -6.40 2.84
C THR A 138 -24.97 -7.10 1.73
N GLY A 139 -24.31 -8.20 2.09
CA GLY A 139 -23.51 -9.01 1.21
C GLY A 139 -23.02 -10.27 1.92
N GLU A 140 -22.79 -11.32 1.14
CA GLU A 140 -22.27 -12.59 1.65
C GLU A 140 -20.92 -12.41 2.35
N VAL A 141 -20.81 -12.96 3.55
CA VAL A 141 -19.60 -12.92 4.38
C VAL A 141 -18.55 -13.83 3.75
N ASP A 142 -17.36 -13.31 3.43
CA ASP A 142 -16.25 -14.13 2.96
C ASP A 142 -15.79 -15.07 4.09
N GLY A 143 -15.88 -16.38 3.86
CA GLY A 143 -15.54 -17.39 4.86
C GLY A 143 -14.09 -17.32 5.34
N TYR A 144 -13.15 -16.96 4.45
CA TYR A 144 -11.75 -16.77 4.81
C TYR A 144 -11.59 -15.59 5.78
N GLN A 145 -12.06 -14.40 5.40
CA GLN A 145 -11.98 -13.21 6.24
C GLN A 145 -12.69 -13.42 7.58
N ALA A 146 -13.87 -14.05 7.59
CA ALA A 146 -14.60 -14.35 8.81
C ALA A 146 -13.86 -15.30 9.75
N ALA A 147 -13.21 -16.34 9.21
CA ALA A 147 -12.42 -17.27 10.01
C ALA A 147 -11.20 -16.60 10.66
N LEU A 148 -10.54 -15.67 9.95
CA LEU A 148 -9.42 -14.91 10.49
C LEU A 148 -9.87 -13.97 11.61
N LEU A 149 -11.00 -13.26 11.43
CA LEU A 149 -11.57 -12.41 12.47
C LEU A 149 -11.99 -13.24 13.70
N ALA A 150 -12.64 -14.38 13.51
CA ALA A 150 -13.01 -15.29 14.59
C ALA A 150 -11.77 -15.82 15.36
N ALA A 151 -10.66 -16.07 14.65
CA ALA A 151 -9.41 -16.45 15.29
C ALA A 151 -8.85 -15.34 16.18
N LEU A 152 -8.99 -14.06 15.79
CA LEU A 152 -8.57 -12.90 16.60
C LEU A 152 -9.39 -12.75 17.88
N ASP A 153 -10.70 -13.04 17.82
CA ASP A 153 -11.60 -12.89 18.96
C ASP A 153 -11.37 -13.93 20.07
N THR A 154 -10.78 -15.07 19.73
CA THR A 154 -10.44 -16.11 20.70
C THR A 154 -9.30 -15.62 21.63
N PRO A 155 -9.27 -15.93 22.94
CA PRO A 155 -8.10 -15.64 23.76
C PRO A 155 -6.85 -16.33 23.19
N GLY A 156 -5.75 -15.58 23.04
CA GLY A 156 -4.53 -16.11 22.43
C GLY A 156 -3.68 -16.94 23.37
N GLY A 157 -2.88 -17.83 22.78
CA GLY A 157 -1.82 -18.55 23.45
C GLY A 157 -0.40 -18.09 23.09
N ASP A 158 0.57 -18.86 23.59
CA ASP A 158 2.01 -18.62 23.42
C ASP A 158 2.68 -19.64 22.48
N ASP A 159 1.90 -20.51 21.82
CA ASP A 159 2.41 -21.54 20.93
C ASP A 159 2.41 -21.07 19.46
N PRO A 160 3.57 -20.71 18.88
CA PRO A 160 3.67 -20.28 17.50
C PRO A 160 3.77 -21.46 16.52
N THR A 161 3.44 -22.68 16.92
CA THR A 161 3.51 -23.85 16.04
C THR A 161 2.51 -23.75 14.89
N VAL A 162 2.95 -24.06 13.67
CA VAL A 162 2.13 -24.02 12.45
C VAL A 162 2.34 -25.32 11.69
N THR A 163 1.28 -25.84 11.07
CA THR A 163 1.35 -26.96 10.12
C THR A 163 1.09 -26.45 8.71
N GLY A 164 1.91 -26.87 7.75
CA GLY A 164 1.81 -26.51 6.34
C GLY A 164 0.69 -27.23 5.60
N ASN A 165 -0.57 -27.06 6.03
CA ASN A 165 -1.75 -27.71 5.45
C ASN A 165 -2.08 -27.09 4.09
N ILE A 166 -1.50 -27.62 3.01
CA ILE A 166 -1.67 -27.15 1.63
C ILE A 166 -1.81 -28.31 0.63
N GLU A 167 -2.12 -29.52 1.11
CA GLU A 167 -2.12 -30.76 0.35
C GLU A 167 -3.04 -30.68 -0.87
N SER A 168 -4.25 -30.14 -0.71
CA SER A 168 -5.21 -30.01 -1.81
C SER A 168 -4.74 -29.01 -2.86
N LEU A 169 -4.19 -27.86 -2.43
CA LEU A 169 -3.61 -26.88 -3.34
C LEU A 169 -2.39 -27.46 -4.09
N ALA A 170 -1.50 -28.17 -3.38
CA ALA A 170 -0.33 -28.81 -3.96
C ALA A 170 -0.73 -29.89 -4.98
N ARG A 171 -1.76 -30.68 -4.67
CA ARG A 171 -2.31 -31.67 -5.60
C ARG A 171 -2.87 -31.02 -6.85
N LEU A 172 -3.70 -29.98 -6.72
CA LEU A 172 -4.26 -29.23 -7.85
C LEU A 172 -3.15 -28.61 -8.71
N HIS A 173 -2.11 -28.04 -8.08
CA HIS A 173 -0.99 -27.46 -8.82
C HIS A 173 -0.24 -28.51 -9.66
N ARG A 174 -0.01 -29.70 -9.10
CA ARG A 174 0.74 -30.77 -9.76
C ARG A 174 -0.08 -31.51 -10.82
N GLU A 175 -1.33 -31.84 -10.52
CA GLU A 175 -2.16 -32.73 -11.33
C GLU A 175 -3.12 -31.98 -12.26
N TYR A 176 -3.56 -30.77 -11.86
CA TYR A 176 -4.59 -29.99 -12.57
C TYR A 176 -4.24 -28.49 -12.66
N PRO A 177 -3.04 -28.11 -13.15
CA PRO A 177 -2.55 -26.72 -13.09
C PRO A 177 -3.45 -25.71 -13.82
N ASP A 178 -4.05 -26.10 -14.94
CA ASP A 178 -4.92 -25.21 -15.71
C ASP A 178 -6.27 -24.98 -15.01
N LEU A 179 -6.80 -26.00 -14.32
CA LEU A 179 -7.99 -25.87 -13.49
C LEU A 179 -7.75 -24.93 -12.31
N LEU A 180 -6.60 -25.08 -11.63
CA LEU A 180 -6.21 -24.20 -10.53
C LEU A 180 -6.06 -22.75 -11.00
N ARG A 181 -5.35 -22.53 -12.11
CA ARG A 181 -5.17 -21.19 -12.71
C ARG A 181 -6.51 -20.57 -13.08
N ARG A 182 -7.41 -21.33 -13.70
CA ARG A 182 -8.75 -20.87 -14.05
C ARG A 182 -9.56 -20.50 -12.80
N HIS A 183 -9.56 -21.35 -11.78
CA HIS A 183 -10.26 -21.10 -10.53
C HIS A 183 -9.76 -19.80 -9.87
N LEU A 184 -8.44 -19.66 -9.70
CA LEU A 184 -7.84 -18.46 -9.12
C LEU A 184 -8.14 -17.19 -9.93
N ALA A 185 -8.01 -17.24 -11.27
CA ALA A 185 -8.30 -16.09 -12.14
C ALA A 185 -9.78 -15.70 -12.16
N THR A 186 -10.68 -16.67 -11.94
CA THR A 186 -12.13 -16.41 -11.92
C THR A 186 -12.60 -15.89 -10.56
N SER A 187 -11.92 -16.27 -9.48
CA SER A 187 -12.30 -15.91 -8.11
C SER A 187 -12.10 -14.42 -7.84
N CYS A 188 -13.15 -13.72 -7.43
CA CYS A 188 -13.02 -12.33 -6.97
C CYS A 188 -12.23 -12.20 -5.66
N ALA A 189 -11.98 -13.30 -4.94
CA ALA A 189 -11.17 -13.32 -3.74
C ALA A 189 -9.67 -13.41 -4.01
N TRP A 190 -9.24 -13.73 -5.24
CA TRP A 190 -7.84 -13.84 -5.59
C TRP A 190 -7.48 -12.82 -6.67
N ARG A 191 -6.34 -12.13 -6.49
CA ARG A 191 -5.71 -11.36 -7.55
C ARG A 191 -4.56 -12.18 -8.11
N VAL A 192 -4.64 -12.60 -9.37
CA VAL A 192 -3.57 -13.36 -10.04
C VAL A 192 -2.77 -12.42 -10.93
N PHE A 193 -1.47 -12.27 -10.70
CA PHE A 193 -0.65 -11.29 -11.42
C PHE A 193 0.77 -11.83 -11.66
N GLU A 194 1.51 -11.13 -12.51
CA GLU A 194 2.91 -11.37 -12.81
C GLU A 194 3.77 -10.23 -12.31
N GLU A 195 4.90 -10.59 -11.71
CA GLU A 195 5.93 -9.66 -11.30
C GLU A 195 7.30 -10.32 -11.52
N ASP A 196 8.21 -9.60 -12.17
CA ASP A 196 9.55 -10.09 -12.52
C ASP A 196 9.54 -11.48 -13.21
N GLY A 197 8.54 -11.74 -14.05
CA GLY A 197 8.37 -12.99 -14.81
C GLY A 197 7.97 -14.21 -13.97
N ALA A 198 7.53 -14.00 -12.73
CA ALA A 198 6.93 -15.01 -11.86
C ALA A 198 5.45 -14.68 -11.61
N ARG A 199 4.62 -15.72 -11.55
CA ARG A 199 3.16 -15.59 -11.34
C ARG A 199 2.80 -15.82 -9.87
N PHE A 200 1.95 -14.94 -9.35
CA PHE A 200 1.50 -14.92 -7.97
C PHE A 200 -0.03 -14.84 -7.90
N ALA A 201 -0.60 -15.30 -6.79
CA ALA A 201 -1.99 -15.03 -6.42
C ALA A 201 -2.04 -14.48 -4.98
N THR A 202 -2.59 -13.29 -4.79
CA THR A 202 -2.76 -12.69 -3.45
C THR A 202 -4.23 -12.69 -3.06
N ARG A 203 -4.53 -13.06 -1.80
CA ARG A 203 -5.90 -13.03 -1.27
C ARG A 203 -6.38 -11.58 -1.14
N ARG A 204 -7.61 -11.29 -1.57
CA ARG A 204 -8.30 -10.02 -1.36
C ARG A 204 -9.20 -10.09 -0.13
N TRP A 205 -9.48 -8.95 0.50
CA TRP A 205 -10.51 -8.83 1.53
C TRP A 205 -11.67 -7.97 1.04
N ARG A 206 -12.83 -8.12 1.69
CA ARG A 206 -13.98 -7.22 1.51
C ARG A 206 -13.82 -6.02 2.44
N ILE A 207 -13.70 -4.84 1.86
CA ILE A 207 -13.69 -3.53 2.53
C ILE A 207 -14.91 -2.76 2.01
N GLY A 208 -15.70 -2.16 2.91
CA GLY A 208 -16.95 -1.47 2.51
C GLY A 208 -17.90 -2.35 1.68
N GLY A 209 -17.92 -3.66 1.96
CA GLY A 209 -18.71 -4.65 1.21
C GLY A 209 -18.13 -5.07 -0.15
N GLN A 210 -16.96 -4.59 -0.57
CA GLN A 210 -16.38 -4.86 -1.89
C GLN A 210 -15.00 -5.48 -1.82
N TRP A 211 -14.72 -6.41 -2.74
CA TRP A 211 -13.40 -7.01 -2.95
C TRP A 211 -12.37 -5.95 -3.34
N THR A 212 -11.51 -5.59 -2.39
CA THR A 212 -10.63 -4.43 -2.52
C THR A 212 -9.17 -4.88 -2.36
N PRO A 213 -8.29 -4.50 -3.30
CA PRO A 213 -6.86 -4.71 -3.14
C PRO A 213 -6.31 -3.62 -2.22
N THR A 214 -5.38 -4.00 -1.34
CA THR A 214 -4.58 -3.07 -0.54
C THR A 214 -3.13 -3.10 -1.01
N LEU A 215 -2.26 -2.33 -0.34
CA LEU A 215 -0.83 -2.29 -0.63
C LEU A 215 -0.25 -3.72 -0.57
N HIS A 216 0.05 -4.28 -1.74
CA HIS A 216 0.61 -5.62 -1.87
C HIS A 216 -0.18 -6.72 -1.11
N GLY A 217 -1.51 -6.58 -1.00
CA GLY A 217 -2.37 -7.55 -0.31
C GLY A 217 -2.18 -7.66 1.21
N TYR A 218 -1.58 -6.65 1.84
CA TYR A 218 -1.56 -6.54 3.30
C TYR A 218 -2.88 -5.97 3.81
N TYR A 219 -3.50 -6.66 4.77
CA TYR A 219 -4.73 -6.23 5.43
C TYR A 219 -4.51 -6.12 6.92
N GLY A 220 -5.01 -5.07 7.55
CA GLY A 220 -4.98 -4.89 9.00
C GLY A 220 -6.25 -4.25 9.54
N GLY A 221 -6.27 -4.03 10.86
CA GLY A 221 -7.42 -3.45 11.56
C GLY A 221 -7.89 -2.13 10.93
N HIS A 222 -6.95 -1.25 10.56
CA HIS A 222 -7.25 0.04 9.94
C HIS A 222 -7.97 -0.04 8.58
N ASP A 223 -7.83 -1.15 7.85
CA ASP A 223 -8.55 -1.35 6.58
C ASP A 223 -10.03 -1.67 6.80
N LEU A 224 -10.38 -2.25 7.94
CA LEU A 224 -11.75 -2.61 8.32
C LEU A 224 -12.42 -1.56 9.20
N ASP A 225 -11.61 -0.90 10.02
CA ASP A 225 -12.02 0.10 10.98
C ASP A 225 -10.92 1.15 11.12
N MET A 226 -11.05 2.21 10.32
CA MET A 226 -10.09 3.31 10.26
C MET A 226 -9.93 4.04 11.60
N TRP A 227 -10.97 4.03 12.43
CA TRP A 227 -11.05 4.84 13.65
C TRP A 227 -10.95 4.02 14.94
N ASP A 228 -10.77 2.70 14.84
CA ASP A 228 -10.63 1.77 15.97
C ASP A 228 -11.84 1.81 16.93
N GLU A 229 -13.04 2.05 16.40
CA GLU A 229 -14.30 2.14 17.15
C GLU A 229 -14.94 0.76 17.43
N SER A 230 -14.58 -0.26 16.64
CA SER A 230 -15.15 -1.61 16.68
C SER A 230 -14.50 -2.54 17.72
N GLY A 231 -13.36 -2.14 18.30
CA GLY A 231 -12.62 -2.94 19.27
C GLY A 231 -11.91 -4.17 18.67
N ILE A 232 -11.76 -4.22 17.33
CA ILE A 232 -10.99 -5.27 16.66
C ILE A 232 -9.54 -5.19 17.16
N ARG A 233 -9.01 -6.32 17.64
CA ARG A 233 -7.60 -6.39 18.07
C ARG A 233 -6.67 -6.00 16.93
N SER A 234 -5.61 -5.25 17.23
CA SER A 234 -4.63 -4.88 16.22
C SER A 234 -4.00 -6.12 15.56
N PHE A 235 -4.05 -6.16 14.23
CA PHE A 235 -3.43 -7.19 13.43
C PHE A 235 -2.99 -6.65 12.07
N GLN A 236 -2.07 -7.39 11.44
CA GLN A 236 -1.79 -7.29 10.02
C GLN A 236 -1.54 -8.69 9.45
N THR A 237 -2.07 -8.98 8.27
CA THR A 237 -1.89 -10.26 7.59
C THR A 237 -1.82 -10.13 6.08
N ARG A 238 -1.22 -11.12 5.43
CA ARG A 238 -1.18 -11.26 3.98
C ARG A 238 -1.08 -12.75 3.63
N LEU A 239 -1.84 -13.18 2.64
CA LEU A 239 -1.74 -14.53 2.05
C LEU A 239 -1.36 -14.41 0.57
N THR A 240 -0.31 -15.11 0.16
CA THR A 240 0.19 -15.11 -1.22
C THR A 240 0.59 -16.52 -1.65
N ILE A 241 0.19 -16.90 -2.86
CA ILE A 241 0.59 -18.14 -3.52
C ILE A 241 1.59 -17.78 -4.62
N GLY A 242 2.79 -18.34 -4.56
CA GLY A 242 3.78 -18.31 -5.63
C GLY A 242 3.57 -19.50 -6.57
N LEU A 243 2.88 -19.27 -7.70
CA LEU A 243 2.57 -20.30 -8.70
C LEU A 243 3.78 -20.70 -9.56
N SER A 244 4.93 -20.04 -9.36
CA SER A 244 6.21 -20.33 -10.02
C SER A 244 7.26 -20.91 -9.07
N GLY A 245 6.87 -21.31 -7.86
CA GLY A 245 7.76 -21.91 -6.85
C GLY A 245 8.75 -20.95 -6.22
N VAL A 246 8.58 -19.64 -6.44
CA VAL A 246 9.39 -18.59 -5.83
C VAL A 246 8.52 -17.76 -4.90
N ARG A 247 9.12 -17.29 -3.81
CA ARG A 247 8.44 -16.36 -2.91
C ARG A 247 8.34 -14.97 -3.53
N TRP A 248 7.29 -14.24 -3.19
CA TRP A 248 7.06 -12.87 -3.61
C TRP A 248 8.14 -11.93 -3.03
N GLY A 249 8.60 -10.97 -3.83
CA GLY A 249 9.75 -10.13 -3.51
C GLY A 249 11.11 -10.84 -3.60
N SER A 250 11.17 -12.12 -3.98
CA SER A 250 12.41 -12.83 -4.36
C SER A 250 12.40 -13.36 -5.79
N ALA A 251 11.40 -12.95 -6.59
CA ALA A 251 11.47 -13.13 -8.02
C ALA A 251 12.78 -12.50 -8.53
N PRO A 252 13.61 -13.25 -9.27
CA PRO A 252 14.86 -12.72 -9.78
C PRO A 252 14.56 -11.65 -10.83
N LYS A 253 15.08 -10.44 -10.62
CA LYS A 253 15.00 -9.36 -11.62
C LYS A 253 15.74 -9.77 -12.90
N GLY A 254 15.04 -10.24 -13.94
CA GLY A 254 15.62 -10.56 -15.25
C GLY A 254 14.81 -11.55 -16.11
N SER A 255 15.08 -11.56 -17.42
CA SER A 255 14.38 -12.38 -18.42
C SER A 255 14.67 -13.90 -18.32
N ALA A 256 13.85 -14.72 -18.98
CA ALA A 256 14.03 -16.17 -19.05
C ALA A 256 15.40 -16.62 -19.59
N ALA A 257 15.98 -15.86 -20.52
CA ALA A 257 17.32 -16.12 -21.07
C ALA A 257 18.43 -15.89 -20.04
N SER A 258 18.28 -14.85 -19.20
CA SER A 258 19.17 -14.63 -18.04
C SER A 258 19.09 -15.76 -17.02
N ARG A 259 17.93 -16.42 -16.84
CA ARG A 259 17.79 -17.60 -15.97
C ARG A 259 18.67 -18.77 -16.43
N ALA A 260 18.70 -19.04 -17.73
CA ALA A 260 19.52 -20.12 -18.30
C ALA A 260 21.02 -19.80 -18.16
N ALA A 261 21.42 -18.56 -18.42
CA ALA A 261 22.81 -18.12 -18.30
C ALA A 261 23.32 -18.13 -16.84
N VAL A 262 22.51 -17.65 -15.89
CA VAL A 262 22.86 -17.64 -14.46
C VAL A 262 22.88 -19.06 -13.89
N SER A 263 21.92 -19.91 -14.26
CA SER A 263 21.90 -21.33 -13.86
C SER A 263 23.12 -22.08 -14.40
N LEU A 264 23.50 -21.84 -15.65
CA LEU A 264 24.69 -22.43 -16.26
C LEU A 264 25.98 -21.94 -15.60
N ALA A 265 26.08 -20.65 -15.29
CA ALA A 265 27.22 -20.06 -14.59
C ALA A 265 27.35 -20.59 -13.15
N LEU A 266 26.23 -20.72 -12.41
CA LEU A 266 26.22 -21.27 -11.06
C LEU A 266 26.62 -22.75 -11.02
N ARG A 267 26.21 -23.54 -12.03
CA ARG A 267 26.66 -24.93 -12.20
C ARG A 267 28.15 -25.03 -12.55
N ALA A 268 28.64 -24.16 -13.43
CA ALA A 268 30.06 -24.10 -13.81
C ALA A 268 30.96 -23.65 -12.64
N MET A 269 30.44 -22.85 -11.71
CA MET A 269 31.15 -22.40 -10.50
C MET A 269 31.02 -23.36 -9.31
N GLY A 270 30.42 -24.54 -9.48
CA GLY A 270 30.29 -25.53 -8.39
C GLY A 270 29.38 -25.09 -7.24
N ALA A 271 28.55 -24.06 -7.42
CA ALA A 271 27.61 -23.54 -6.42
C ALA A 271 26.32 -24.39 -6.32
N GLY A 272 26.45 -25.70 -6.56
CA GLY A 272 25.41 -26.71 -6.39
C GLY A 272 25.57 -27.46 -5.08
N LYS A 273 25.62 -26.75 -3.95
CA LYS A 273 25.38 -27.33 -2.63
C LYS A 273 24.60 -26.33 -1.80
N GLY A 274 23.44 -26.77 -1.33
CA GLY A 274 22.64 -26.01 -0.37
C GLY A 274 23.42 -25.69 0.91
N GLY A 275 22.91 -24.66 1.60
CA GLY A 275 23.27 -24.35 2.97
C GLY A 275 24.48 -23.45 3.13
N LYS A 276 24.22 -22.17 3.43
CA LYS A 276 24.90 -21.50 4.53
C LYS A 276 23.87 -20.83 5.42
N ASP A 277 23.57 -21.58 6.47
CA ASP A 277 23.14 -21.17 7.79
C ASP A 277 23.29 -19.69 8.09
N GLY A 278 22.15 -19.10 8.49
CA GLY A 278 22.02 -18.53 9.81
C GLY A 278 23.23 -17.76 10.31
N LYS A 279 23.33 -16.50 9.91
CA LYS A 279 23.73 -15.49 10.88
C LYS A 279 22.45 -15.03 11.57
N ASP A 280 22.36 -15.36 12.85
CA ASP A 280 21.30 -15.02 13.78
C ASP A 280 20.93 -13.54 13.71
N GLY A 281 19.91 -13.26 12.92
CA GLY A 281 19.19 -12.01 12.86
C GLY A 281 17.73 -12.39 12.66
N ASN A 282 16.97 -12.29 13.75
CA ASN A 282 15.57 -12.65 13.90
C ASN A 282 14.68 -11.94 12.86
N ASP A 283 14.58 -12.48 11.63
CA ASP A 283 13.81 -11.87 10.53
C ASP A 283 12.33 -12.30 10.51
N GLY A 284 11.95 -13.20 11.43
CA GLY A 284 10.60 -13.74 11.56
C GLY A 284 10.22 -14.76 10.49
N THR A 285 11.14 -15.21 9.62
CA THR A 285 10.82 -16.12 8.52
C THR A 285 10.89 -17.59 8.94
N THR A 286 9.84 -18.36 8.64
CA THR A 286 9.78 -19.83 8.87
C THR A 286 9.55 -20.55 7.56
N TRP A 287 10.38 -21.54 7.25
CA TRP A 287 10.19 -22.43 6.10
C TRP A 287 9.71 -23.81 6.54
N ILE A 288 8.59 -24.25 5.98
CA ILE A 288 8.00 -25.57 6.22
C ILE A 288 7.65 -26.26 4.89
N GLN A 289 7.75 -27.59 4.84
CA GLN A 289 7.19 -28.37 3.73
C GLN A 289 5.68 -28.55 3.90
N ALA A 290 4.97 -28.84 2.81
CA ALA A 290 3.58 -29.28 2.88
C ALA A 290 3.44 -30.49 3.84
N GLY A 291 2.51 -30.42 4.78
CA GLY A 291 2.29 -31.41 5.84
C GLY A 291 3.28 -31.37 7.01
N GLU A 292 4.33 -30.54 6.97
CA GLU A 292 5.27 -30.38 8.09
C GLU A 292 4.69 -29.47 9.17
N THR A 293 4.83 -29.87 10.43
CA THR A 293 4.54 -29.02 11.61
C THR A 293 5.84 -28.47 12.19
N LYS A 294 5.90 -27.16 12.42
CA LYS A 294 7.10 -26.50 12.96
C LYS A 294 6.75 -25.29 13.81
N LYS A 295 7.62 -25.00 14.78
CA LYS A 295 7.54 -23.76 15.55
C LYS A 295 7.91 -22.57 14.66
N ALA A 296 7.02 -21.58 14.53
CA ALA A 296 7.33 -20.39 13.76
C ALA A 296 8.37 -19.50 14.47
N ALA A 297 9.31 -18.97 13.69
CA ALA A 297 10.18 -17.88 14.07
C ALA A 297 9.37 -16.59 14.21
N LEU A 298 9.63 -15.83 15.29
CA LEU A 298 8.94 -14.58 15.59
C LEU A 298 9.96 -13.44 15.63
N SER A 299 9.77 -12.42 14.82
CA SER A 299 10.40 -11.12 15.02
C SER A 299 9.51 -10.20 15.86
N PHE A 300 10.07 -9.10 16.34
CA PHE A 300 9.35 -8.12 17.16
C PHE A 300 9.55 -6.74 16.55
N LYS A 301 8.77 -6.42 15.52
CA LYS A 301 8.75 -5.08 14.92
C LYS A 301 7.65 -4.25 15.56
N MET A 302 7.97 -3.01 15.89
CA MET A 302 7.04 -2.06 16.52
C MET A 302 6.35 -2.57 17.80
N GLY A 303 6.99 -3.48 18.54
CA GLY A 303 6.46 -4.02 19.79
C GLY A 303 5.46 -5.17 19.65
N HIS A 304 5.20 -5.65 18.42
CA HIS A 304 4.30 -6.77 18.14
C HIS A 304 5.04 -7.97 17.55
N PRO A 305 4.72 -9.23 17.96
CA PRO A 305 5.26 -10.42 17.33
C PRO A 305 4.79 -10.55 15.88
N ASP A 306 5.72 -10.43 14.93
CA ASP A 306 5.50 -10.67 13.49
C ASP A 306 6.20 -11.95 13.01
N SER A 307 5.60 -12.59 12.01
CA SER A 307 6.13 -13.81 11.39
C SER A 307 5.77 -13.88 9.91
N LEU A 308 6.67 -14.44 9.12
CA LEU A 308 6.44 -14.85 7.74
C LEU A 308 6.57 -16.37 7.64
N CYS A 309 5.46 -17.08 7.58
CA CYS A 309 5.44 -18.52 7.34
C CYS A 309 5.43 -18.79 5.83
N ILE A 310 6.33 -19.66 5.37
CA ILE A 310 6.42 -20.05 3.97
C ILE A 310 6.35 -21.57 3.86
N VAL A 311 5.23 -22.05 3.31
CA VAL A 311 4.99 -23.45 3.01
C VAL A 311 5.46 -23.76 1.59
N ARG A 312 6.29 -24.79 1.43
CA ARG A 312 6.80 -25.23 0.12
C ARG A 312 6.17 -26.54 -0.31
N SER A 313 5.87 -26.61 -1.60
CA SER A 313 5.61 -27.84 -2.34
C SER A 313 6.27 -27.74 -3.72
N GLU A 314 6.37 -28.84 -4.47
CA GLU A 314 7.03 -28.87 -5.77
C GLU A 314 6.46 -27.81 -6.73
N GLY A 315 7.26 -26.80 -7.10
CA GLY A 315 6.85 -25.72 -8.00
C GLY A 315 5.89 -24.69 -7.40
N LEU A 316 5.60 -24.76 -6.09
CA LEU A 316 4.58 -23.96 -5.41
C LEU A 316 5.10 -23.43 -4.06
N THR A 317 4.80 -22.16 -3.77
CA THR A 317 4.98 -21.60 -2.42
C THR A 317 3.70 -20.97 -1.91
N VAL A 318 3.44 -21.09 -0.61
CA VAL A 318 2.38 -20.33 0.08
C VAL A 318 3.02 -19.52 1.18
N GLU A 319 2.79 -18.23 1.17
CA GLU A 319 3.33 -17.26 2.12
C GLU A 319 2.20 -16.68 2.94
N VAL A 320 2.35 -16.76 4.26
CA VAL A 320 1.45 -16.11 5.21
C VAL A 320 2.25 -15.19 6.09
N PHE A 321 1.98 -13.90 6.00
CA PHE A 321 2.45 -12.92 6.97
C PHE A 321 1.40 -12.75 8.06
N GLU A 322 1.86 -12.66 9.30
CA GLU A 322 1.03 -12.40 10.46
C GLU A 322 1.76 -11.50 11.46
N GLN A 323 1.10 -10.44 11.89
CA GLN A 323 1.46 -9.61 13.04
C GLN A 323 0.22 -9.48 13.92
N THR A 324 0.35 -9.82 15.20
CA THR A 324 -0.75 -9.83 16.20
C THR A 324 -0.21 -9.41 17.57
N ASP A 325 -1.10 -9.29 18.56
CA ASP A 325 -0.77 -9.00 19.96
C ASP A 325 -0.19 -10.20 20.73
N VAL A 326 -0.35 -11.43 20.23
CA VAL A 326 0.12 -12.67 20.88
C VAL A 326 1.14 -13.44 20.05
N ALA A 327 1.92 -14.32 20.69
CA ALA A 327 2.91 -15.16 20.01
C ALA A 327 2.27 -16.29 19.16
N GLU A 328 1.11 -16.82 19.56
CA GLU A 328 0.38 -17.79 18.74
C GLU A 328 0.14 -17.28 17.31
N ARG A 329 0.38 -18.14 16.32
CA ARG A 329 0.22 -17.84 14.89
C ARG A 329 -1.18 -18.19 14.40
N ARG A 330 -2.18 -17.62 15.07
CA ARG A 330 -3.59 -17.95 14.92
C ARG A 330 -4.15 -17.57 13.54
N LEU A 331 -3.72 -16.43 12.97
CA LEU A 331 -4.16 -16.02 11.65
C LEU A 331 -3.54 -16.91 10.59
N THR A 332 -2.29 -17.32 10.78
CA THR A 332 -1.60 -18.27 9.91
C THR A 332 -2.30 -19.63 9.92
N ARG A 333 -2.64 -20.14 11.10
CA ARG A 333 -3.41 -21.39 11.26
C ARG A 333 -4.77 -21.30 10.56
N ALA A 334 -5.51 -20.22 10.80
CA ALA A 334 -6.82 -20.00 10.17
C ALA A 334 -6.70 -19.86 8.65
N ALA A 335 -5.70 -19.13 8.15
CA ALA A 335 -5.48 -18.91 6.72
C ALA A 335 -5.18 -20.22 5.99
N LEU A 336 -4.27 -21.04 6.52
CA LEU A 336 -3.93 -22.34 5.92
C LEU A 336 -5.11 -23.31 5.96
N ALA A 337 -5.84 -23.35 7.08
CA ALA A 337 -7.03 -24.19 7.21
C ALA A 337 -8.14 -23.80 6.22
N GLN A 338 -8.41 -22.50 6.05
CA GLN A 338 -9.41 -22.01 5.09
C GLN A 338 -8.99 -22.24 3.64
N MET A 339 -7.70 -22.06 3.34
CA MET A 339 -7.18 -22.35 2.01
C MET A 339 -7.28 -23.84 1.67
N GLU A 340 -6.94 -24.73 2.60
CA GLU A 340 -7.12 -26.18 2.41
C GLU A 340 -8.60 -26.53 2.24
N ALA A 341 -9.50 -25.93 3.05
CA ALA A 341 -10.94 -26.12 2.92
C ALA A 341 -11.45 -25.67 1.53
N GLU A 342 -11.02 -24.49 1.05
CA GLU A 342 -11.38 -23.96 -0.28
C GLU A 342 -10.98 -24.91 -1.42
N PHE A 343 -9.77 -25.47 -1.37
CA PHE A 343 -9.25 -26.30 -2.45
C PHE A 343 -9.60 -27.79 -2.34
N SER A 344 -9.95 -28.29 -1.16
CA SER A 344 -10.23 -29.72 -0.93
C SER A 344 -11.34 -30.26 -1.82
N ALA A 345 -12.49 -29.58 -1.89
CA ALA A 345 -13.61 -29.99 -2.73
C ALA A 345 -13.22 -30.07 -4.22
N VAL A 346 -12.40 -29.13 -4.69
CA VAL A 346 -11.91 -29.09 -6.07
C VAL A 346 -10.86 -30.18 -6.32
N ALA A 347 -10.02 -30.48 -5.34
CA ALA A 347 -9.01 -31.54 -5.42
C ALA A 347 -9.64 -32.95 -5.39
N GLU A 348 -10.74 -33.14 -4.67
CA GLU A 348 -11.50 -34.39 -4.62
C GLU A 348 -12.23 -34.67 -5.93
N ASN A 349 -12.83 -33.64 -6.53
CA ASN A 349 -13.53 -33.73 -7.82
C ASN A 349 -13.04 -32.63 -8.79
N PRO A 350 -11.93 -32.87 -9.52
CA PRO A 350 -11.24 -31.87 -10.34
C PRO A 350 -11.94 -31.62 -11.69
N ALA A 351 -13.16 -31.08 -11.60
CA ALA A 351 -13.97 -30.64 -12.71
C ALA A 351 -14.19 -29.12 -12.63
N TRP A 352 -14.40 -28.47 -13.78
CA TRP A 352 -14.66 -27.03 -13.81
C TRP A 352 -15.95 -26.67 -13.08
N GLU A 353 -16.97 -27.51 -13.15
CA GLU A 353 -18.25 -27.34 -12.46
C GLU A 353 -18.06 -27.27 -10.95
N THR A 354 -17.23 -28.17 -10.39
CA THR A 354 -16.85 -28.17 -8.97
C THR A 354 -16.06 -26.92 -8.62
N ALA A 355 -15.03 -26.59 -9.41
CA ALA A 355 -14.21 -25.41 -9.19
C ALA A 355 -15.03 -24.12 -9.25
N ARG A 356 -16.02 -24.05 -10.14
CA ARG A 356 -16.92 -22.91 -10.30
C ARG A 356 -17.90 -22.79 -9.13
N ALA A 357 -18.41 -23.92 -8.63
CA ALA A 357 -19.30 -23.95 -7.47
C ALA A 357 -18.59 -23.52 -6.17
N ALA A 358 -17.27 -23.72 -6.09
CA ALA A 358 -16.45 -23.27 -4.96
C ALA A 358 -16.05 -21.78 -5.01
N LEU A 359 -16.36 -21.06 -6.10
CA LEU A 359 -16.03 -19.64 -6.20
C LEU A 359 -16.90 -18.80 -5.25
N PRO A 360 -16.34 -17.76 -4.61
CA PRO A 360 -17.15 -16.79 -3.88
C PRO A 360 -18.24 -16.20 -4.76
N ALA A 361 -19.40 -15.90 -4.17
CA ALA A 361 -20.41 -15.12 -4.86
C ALA A 361 -19.80 -13.84 -5.40
N GLU A 362 -20.31 -13.39 -6.55
CA GLU A 362 -19.79 -12.25 -7.32
C GLU A 362 -18.51 -12.49 -8.13
N SER A 363 -17.91 -13.69 -8.09
CA SER A 363 -16.76 -14.04 -8.96
C SER A 363 -17.13 -13.91 -10.44
N ALA A 364 -18.29 -14.47 -10.82
CA ALA A 364 -18.95 -14.22 -12.10
C ALA A 364 -20.26 -13.46 -11.87
N ARG A 365 -20.44 -12.32 -12.55
CA ARG A 365 -21.70 -11.56 -12.50
C ARG A 365 -22.29 -11.40 -13.89
N LYS A 366 -23.63 -11.43 -13.98
CA LYS A 366 -24.30 -10.99 -15.20
C LYS A 366 -24.20 -9.47 -15.35
N GLY A 367 -23.90 -8.99 -16.55
CA GLY A 367 -23.77 -7.57 -16.85
C GLY A 367 -22.89 -7.31 -18.07
N GLY A 368 -22.84 -6.04 -18.49
CA GLY A 368 -21.90 -5.59 -19.51
C GLY A 368 -20.52 -5.25 -18.93
N PRO A 369 -19.50 -5.08 -19.79
CA PRO A 369 -18.19 -4.64 -19.35
C PRO A 369 -18.28 -3.27 -18.66
N PHE A 370 -17.53 -3.11 -17.57
CA PHE A 370 -17.61 -1.96 -16.69
C PHE A 370 -16.22 -1.53 -16.22
N LEU A 371 -16.00 -0.22 -16.17
CA LEU A 371 -14.83 0.40 -15.55
C LEU A 371 -15.25 1.59 -14.70
N SER A 372 -14.80 1.62 -13.46
CA SER A 372 -14.83 2.79 -12.60
C SER A 372 -13.50 3.02 -11.90
N LEU A 373 -13.29 4.26 -11.50
CA LEU A 373 -12.21 4.66 -10.61
C LEU A 373 -12.84 5.10 -9.30
N ARG A 374 -12.19 4.76 -8.20
CA ARG A 374 -12.53 5.22 -6.86
C ARG A 374 -11.37 6.00 -6.28
N LYS A 375 -11.66 7.11 -5.60
CA LYS A 375 -10.65 7.86 -4.86
C LYS A 375 -10.09 7.03 -3.72
N SER A 376 -8.83 7.25 -3.39
CA SER A 376 -8.21 6.78 -2.15
C SER A 376 -7.88 7.99 -1.27
N PHE A 377 -7.29 7.75 -0.09
CA PHE A 377 -6.97 8.77 0.91
C PHE A 377 -6.12 9.95 0.42
N GLN A 378 -5.48 9.84 -0.74
CA GLN A 378 -4.72 10.91 -1.40
C GLN A 378 -5.20 11.10 -2.85
N PRO A 379 -5.35 12.36 -3.32
CA PRO A 379 -5.58 12.61 -4.74
C PRO A 379 -4.43 12.07 -5.61
N GLY A 380 -4.75 11.67 -6.84
CA GLY A 380 -3.82 10.94 -7.71
C GLY A 380 -3.69 9.44 -7.40
N ILE A 381 -4.17 8.97 -6.25
CA ILE A 381 -4.28 7.55 -5.93
C ILE A 381 -5.72 7.10 -6.12
N TYR A 382 -5.90 6.05 -6.91
CA TYR A 382 -7.20 5.48 -7.21
C TYR A 382 -7.23 3.97 -6.97
N VAL A 383 -8.43 3.43 -6.76
CA VAL A 383 -8.71 2.00 -6.95
C VAL A 383 -9.50 1.86 -8.23
N SER A 384 -8.95 1.13 -9.20
CA SER A 384 -9.67 0.79 -10.42
C SER A 384 -10.54 -0.44 -10.20
N VAL A 385 -11.79 -0.39 -10.63
CA VAL A 385 -12.72 -1.52 -10.63
C VAL A 385 -13.11 -1.83 -12.05
N LEU A 386 -12.61 -2.96 -12.56
CA LEU A 386 -12.86 -3.47 -13.89
C LEU A 386 -13.72 -4.73 -13.79
N ARG A 387 -14.78 -4.83 -14.59
CA ARG A 387 -15.48 -6.09 -14.84
C ARG A 387 -15.55 -6.33 -16.33
N VAL A 388 -15.01 -7.45 -16.80
CA VAL A 388 -14.94 -7.81 -18.22
C VAL A 388 -15.06 -9.31 -18.42
N ASN A 389 -15.39 -9.72 -19.63
CA ASN A 389 -15.21 -11.10 -20.09
C ASN A 389 -14.43 -11.06 -21.41
N PRO A 390 -13.15 -11.48 -21.41
CA PRO A 390 -12.34 -11.48 -22.63
C PRO A 390 -12.72 -12.60 -23.61
N GLY A 391 -13.54 -13.57 -23.20
CA GLY A 391 -13.95 -14.74 -23.98
C GLY A 391 -12.93 -15.87 -24.03
N GLU A 392 -11.70 -15.64 -23.57
CA GLU A 392 -10.63 -16.64 -23.55
C GLU A 392 -9.65 -16.38 -22.39
N PRO A 393 -8.81 -17.35 -21.99
CA PRO A 393 -7.83 -17.17 -20.92
C PRO A 393 -6.80 -16.10 -21.27
N GLY A 394 -6.49 -15.23 -20.30
CA GLY A 394 -5.44 -14.25 -20.43
C GLY A 394 -5.45 -13.19 -19.34
N MET A 395 -4.65 -12.16 -19.57
CA MET A 395 -4.39 -11.10 -18.61
C MET A 395 -4.98 -9.77 -19.10
N VAL A 396 -5.56 -9.01 -18.18
CA VAL A 396 -5.99 -7.63 -18.41
C VAL A 396 -5.04 -6.66 -17.72
N TYR A 397 -4.97 -5.44 -18.25
CA TYR A 397 -4.29 -4.31 -17.60
C TYR A 397 -4.84 -2.99 -18.13
N LEU A 398 -4.49 -1.88 -17.47
CA LEU A 398 -4.94 -0.54 -17.84
C LEU A 398 -3.82 0.27 -18.50
N LYS A 399 -4.21 1.11 -19.45
CA LYS A 399 -3.44 2.26 -19.94
C LYS A 399 -4.22 3.52 -19.65
N ALA A 400 -3.53 4.63 -19.42
CA ALA A 400 -4.16 5.93 -19.25
C ALA A 400 -3.47 6.97 -20.13
N PHE A 401 -4.26 7.90 -20.68
CA PHE A 401 -3.78 8.97 -21.54
C PHE A 401 -4.44 10.28 -21.16
N GLU A 402 -3.65 11.33 -21.03
CA GLU A 402 -4.15 12.70 -20.99
C GLU A 402 -4.87 13.02 -22.32
N MET A 403 -6.06 13.61 -22.23
CA MET A 403 -6.98 13.66 -23.38
C MET A 403 -6.68 14.73 -24.43
N THR A 404 -6.02 15.83 -24.08
CA THR A 404 -5.78 16.94 -25.01
C THR A 404 -4.62 16.65 -25.96
N LYS A 405 -3.56 15.99 -25.48
CA LYS A 405 -2.35 15.68 -26.26
C LYS A 405 -2.15 14.19 -26.49
N GLY A 406 -2.93 13.33 -25.82
CA GLY A 406 -2.74 11.88 -25.87
C GLY A 406 -1.49 11.42 -25.14
N THR A 407 -1.00 12.20 -24.16
CA THR A 407 0.22 11.88 -23.42
C THR A 407 -0.03 10.65 -22.54
N PRO A 408 0.77 9.57 -22.66
CA PRO A 408 0.66 8.42 -21.75
C PRO A 408 0.89 8.85 -20.30
N LEU A 409 0.09 8.30 -19.38
CA LEU A 409 0.18 8.58 -17.94
C LEU A 409 0.65 7.32 -17.22
N SER A 410 1.71 7.44 -16.42
CA SER A 410 2.18 6.41 -15.48
C SER A 410 2.32 5.01 -16.12
N GLU A 411 2.73 4.94 -17.39
CA GLU A 411 2.61 3.76 -18.25
C GLU A 411 3.22 2.49 -17.64
N LYS A 412 4.46 2.60 -17.12
CA LYS A 412 5.16 1.46 -16.50
C LYS A 412 4.48 1.01 -15.21
N ALA A 413 4.05 1.96 -14.37
CA ALA A 413 3.39 1.66 -13.10
C ALA A 413 2.02 1.03 -13.36
N LEU A 414 1.18 1.63 -14.22
CA LEU A 414 -0.13 1.09 -14.56
C LEU A 414 -0.04 -0.33 -15.11
N ARG A 415 0.87 -0.61 -16.04
CA ARG A 415 1.04 -1.99 -16.54
C ARG A 415 1.45 -2.95 -15.41
N GLY A 416 2.37 -2.55 -14.53
CA GLY A 416 2.79 -3.39 -13.40
C GLY A 416 1.68 -3.60 -12.36
N ASP A 417 0.98 -2.54 -11.98
CA ASP A 417 0.04 -2.54 -10.85
C ASP A 417 -1.33 -3.13 -11.23
N THR A 418 -1.72 -3.04 -12.51
CA THR A 418 -3.03 -3.48 -12.98
C THR A 418 -3.03 -4.79 -13.74
N ASN A 419 -1.86 -5.41 -13.95
CA ASN A 419 -1.81 -6.70 -14.62
C ASN A 419 -2.51 -7.77 -13.77
N GLU A 420 -3.52 -8.40 -14.34
CA GLU A 420 -4.30 -9.42 -13.66
C GLU A 420 -4.87 -10.45 -14.63
N TRP A 421 -4.72 -11.75 -14.32
CA TRP A 421 -5.47 -12.80 -14.99
C TRP A 421 -6.89 -12.81 -14.47
N VAL A 422 -7.85 -12.75 -15.39
CA VAL A 422 -9.28 -12.74 -15.10
C VAL A 422 -9.96 -13.98 -15.68
N GLY A 423 -11.10 -14.35 -15.09
CA GLY A 423 -11.96 -15.40 -15.61
C GLY A 423 -12.49 -15.11 -17.01
N TRP A 424 -13.07 -16.14 -17.63
CA TRP A 424 -13.69 -16.07 -18.95
C TRP A 424 -14.84 -17.07 -19.04
N SER A 425 -15.77 -16.80 -19.97
CA SER A 425 -16.95 -17.62 -20.22
C SER A 425 -17.40 -17.45 -21.67
N ASP A 426 -18.02 -18.49 -22.23
CA ASP A 426 -18.68 -18.43 -23.54
C ASP A 426 -19.97 -17.59 -23.48
N ASP A 427 -20.49 -17.31 -22.28
CA ASP A 427 -21.60 -16.38 -22.11
C ASP A 427 -21.08 -14.92 -22.09
N PRO A 428 -21.37 -14.12 -23.14
CA PRO A 428 -20.90 -12.74 -23.22
C PRO A 428 -21.55 -11.83 -22.17
N GLY A 429 -22.64 -12.27 -21.52
CA GLY A 429 -23.28 -11.57 -20.43
C GLY A 429 -22.63 -11.80 -19.08
N GLU A 430 -21.65 -12.70 -18.93
CA GLU A 430 -20.88 -12.86 -17.70
C GLU A 430 -19.69 -11.91 -17.67
N THR A 431 -19.30 -11.45 -16.48
CA THR A 431 -18.12 -10.59 -16.26
C THR A 431 -17.38 -10.96 -14.99
N PHE A 432 -16.07 -10.80 -15.03
CA PHE A 432 -15.11 -11.18 -14.01
C PHE A 432 -14.38 -9.94 -13.49
N LEU A 433 -14.10 -9.95 -12.19
CA LEU A 433 -13.53 -8.81 -11.50
C LEU A 433 -12.02 -8.71 -11.74
N SER A 434 -11.54 -7.51 -12.02
CA SER A 434 -10.15 -7.10 -11.78
C SER A 434 -10.15 -5.79 -10.99
N THR A 435 -9.34 -5.75 -9.94
CA THR A 435 -9.17 -4.57 -9.11
C THR A 435 -7.70 -4.34 -8.79
N ALA A 436 -7.30 -3.08 -8.87
CA ALA A 436 -5.93 -2.65 -8.59
C ALA A 436 -5.95 -1.27 -7.95
N ARG A 437 -5.01 -1.05 -7.02
CA ARG A 437 -4.66 0.29 -6.57
C ARG A 437 -3.65 0.86 -7.56
N ILE A 438 -3.89 2.08 -8.04
CA ILE A 438 -3.08 2.77 -9.03
C ILE A 438 -2.71 4.15 -8.53
N THR A 439 -1.55 4.64 -8.94
CA THR A 439 -1.11 6.02 -8.75
C THR A 439 -0.88 6.64 -10.12
N ILE A 440 -1.41 7.84 -10.32
CA ILE A 440 -1.12 8.68 -11.49
C ILE A 440 -0.12 9.73 -11.05
N ASP A 441 1.14 9.59 -11.46
CA ASP A 441 2.23 10.48 -11.04
C ASP A 441 2.17 11.85 -11.72
N GLU A 442 1.51 11.97 -12.87
CA GLU A 442 1.48 13.20 -13.65
C GLU A 442 0.38 14.16 -13.20
N GLY A 443 0.75 15.38 -12.81
CA GLY A 443 -0.16 16.43 -12.37
C GLY A 443 -0.15 16.62 -10.86
N ASP A 444 -1.16 17.33 -10.34
CA ASP A 444 -1.13 17.80 -8.95
C ASP A 444 -2.50 17.78 -8.29
N TRP A 445 -2.46 17.86 -6.96
CA TRP A 445 -3.63 18.03 -6.12
C TRP A 445 -4.35 19.36 -6.43
N GLY A 446 -5.67 19.28 -6.57
CA GLY A 446 -6.52 20.44 -6.87
C GLY A 446 -6.43 20.96 -8.30
N ARG A 447 -5.73 20.27 -9.21
CA ARG A 447 -5.63 20.61 -10.64
C ARG A 447 -6.17 19.49 -11.52
N PRO A 448 -7.50 19.29 -11.56
CA PRO A 448 -8.08 18.18 -12.29
C PRO A 448 -7.98 18.36 -13.80
N TYR A 449 -7.72 17.27 -14.51
CA TYR A 449 -7.69 17.21 -15.96
C TYR A 449 -8.42 15.96 -16.49
N GLY A 450 -8.71 15.94 -17.80
CA GLY A 450 -9.36 14.82 -18.45
C GLY A 450 -8.36 13.72 -18.81
N ALA A 451 -8.62 12.49 -18.39
CA ALA A 451 -7.84 11.31 -18.74
C ALA A 451 -8.72 10.19 -19.28
N ARG A 452 -8.27 9.54 -20.35
CA ARG A 452 -8.90 8.36 -20.93
C ARG A 452 -8.19 7.12 -20.44
N PHE A 453 -8.92 6.25 -19.77
CA PHE A 453 -8.45 4.94 -19.36
C PHE A 453 -8.93 3.88 -20.35
N GLU A 454 -8.03 3.00 -20.77
CA GLU A 454 -8.29 1.88 -21.65
C GLU A 454 -7.99 0.57 -20.92
N ALA A 455 -8.91 -0.39 -20.96
CA ALA A 455 -8.65 -1.75 -20.52
C ALA A 455 -8.19 -2.60 -21.71
N TRP A 456 -7.03 -3.23 -21.58
CA TRP A 456 -6.39 -4.05 -22.60
C TRP A 456 -6.30 -5.50 -22.16
N PHE A 457 -6.32 -6.41 -23.12
CA PHE A 457 -6.26 -7.85 -22.91
C PHE A 457 -5.10 -8.46 -23.70
N VAL A 458 -4.35 -9.33 -23.02
CA VAL A 458 -3.27 -10.14 -23.57
C VAL A 458 -3.70 -11.62 -23.50
N PRO A 459 -4.02 -12.26 -24.62
CA PRO A 459 -4.37 -13.69 -24.64
C PRO A 459 -3.21 -14.59 -24.22
N ASP A 460 -3.48 -15.64 -23.46
CA ASP A 460 -2.45 -16.63 -23.06
C ASP A 460 -1.91 -17.44 -24.27
N ASN A 461 -2.67 -17.49 -25.37
CA ASN A 461 -2.27 -18.20 -26.61
C ASN A 461 -1.22 -17.45 -27.45
N GLY A 462 -0.75 -16.28 -27.02
CA GLY A 462 0.22 -15.45 -27.74
C GLY A 462 -0.37 -14.65 -28.89
N GLY A 463 -1.71 -14.59 -29.00
CA GLY A 463 -2.42 -13.72 -29.92
C GLY A 463 -2.18 -12.24 -29.66
N PRO A 464 -2.59 -11.36 -30.60
CA PRO A 464 -2.37 -9.93 -30.46
C PRO A 464 -3.12 -9.35 -29.27
N GLU A 465 -2.47 -8.43 -28.57
CA GLU A 465 -3.12 -7.62 -27.53
C GLU A 465 -4.27 -6.80 -28.13
N ARG A 466 -5.40 -6.71 -27.43
CA ARG A 466 -6.58 -5.97 -27.88
C ARG A 466 -7.21 -5.13 -26.78
N LYS A 467 -7.82 -4.00 -27.16
CA LYS A 467 -8.60 -3.17 -26.24
C LYS A 467 -9.98 -3.79 -26.02
N LEU A 468 -10.40 -3.87 -24.75
CA LEU A 468 -11.72 -4.37 -24.35
C LEU A 468 -12.74 -3.25 -24.21
N LEU A 469 -12.35 -2.15 -23.58
CA LEU A 469 -13.19 -0.96 -23.38
C LEU A 469 -12.32 0.26 -23.06
N GLU A 470 -12.94 1.44 -23.10
CA GLU A 470 -12.34 2.68 -22.61
C GLU A 470 -13.36 3.55 -21.91
N LYS A 471 -12.89 4.43 -21.03
CA LYS A 471 -13.71 5.43 -20.35
C LYS A 471 -12.90 6.65 -19.97
N ALA A 472 -13.51 7.82 -20.13
CA ALA A 472 -12.90 9.09 -19.75
C ALA A 472 -13.29 9.47 -18.32
N PHE A 473 -12.32 9.95 -17.56
CA PHE A 473 -12.46 10.39 -16.19
C PHE A 473 -11.86 11.78 -15.99
N LYS A 474 -12.41 12.51 -15.04
CA LYS A 474 -11.77 13.69 -14.47
C LYS A 474 -10.90 13.25 -13.29
N ILE A 475 -9.58 13.39 -13.43
CA ILE A 475 -8.61 12.91 -12.43
C ILE A 475 -7.66 14.03 -12.02
N GLU A 476 -6.89 13.78 -10.97
CA GLU A 476 -5.77 14.59 -10.50
C GLU A 476 -4.50 13.72 -10.51
N GLY A 477 -3.34 14.36 -10.54
CA GLY A 477 -2.06 13.67 -10.34
C GLY A 477 -1.70 13.57 -8.86
N TRP A 478 -0.81 12.64 -8.52
CA TRP A 478 -0.29 12.46 -7.18
C TRP A 478 0.85 13.44 -6.93
N GLN A 479 0.76 14.16 -5.82
CA GLN A 479 1.81 15.09 -5.40
C GLN A 479 2.96 14.32 -4.75
N ARG A 480 4.15 14.42 -5.35
CA ARG A 480 5.39 13.78 -4.87
C ARG A 480 6.03 14.50 -3.69
#